data_AF-A0A3D3RB38-F1
#
_entry.id   AF-A0A3D3RB38-F1
#
_cell.length_a   1.000
_cell.length_b   1.000
_cell.length_c   1.000
_cell.angle_alpha   90.00
_cell.angle_beta   90.00
_cell.angle_gamma   90.00
#
_symmetry.space_group_name_H-M   'P 1'
#
loop_
_entity.id
_entity.type
_entity.pdbx_description
1 polymer ?
#
loop_
_entity_poly.entity_id
_entity_poly.type
_entity_poly.pdbx_seq_one_letter_code
_entity_poly.pdbx_strand_id
1 'polypeptide(L)'
;EDVLDTWFSSALWPHATLGWPDKNPDLDYFYPGSVLVTSRDIITLWVARMVLTGLYNMEDIPFKHVCIHPKILDGFGQTMSKSKGNGVDPMDLIDKYGVDAVRFTIASFAGETQDVRLPVGYEDPETGEVVP
;
A
#
# COMPACT_ATOMS: atom_id res chain seq x y z
N GLU A 1 14.91 15.58 23.54
CA GLU A 1 13.85 16.31 22.83
C GLU A 1 12.82 15.30 22.36
N ASP A 2 11.54 15.66 22.44
CA ASP A 2 10.43 14.77 22.06
C ASP A 2 10.16 14.84 20.56
N VAL A 3 9.70 13.71 20.00
CA VAL A 3 9.32 13.59 18.59
C VAL A 3 7.92 13.00 18.47
N LEU A 4 7.25 13.31 17.36
CA LEU A 4 5.94 12.75 17.06
C LEU A 4 6.07 11.34 16.50
N ASP A 5 5.07 10.51 16.80
CA ASP A 5 4.90 9.18 16.20
C ASP A 5 4.73 9.29 14.68
N THR A 6 5.29 8.36 13.92
CA THR A 6 5.16 8.32 12.45
C THR A 6 3.71 8.22 12.01
N TRP A 7 2.85 7.57 12.81
CA TRP A 7 1.42 7.50 12.53
C TRP A 7 0.69 8.81 12.77
N PHE A 8 1.27 9.76 13.52
CA PHE A 8 0.70 11.10 13.67
C PHE A 8 0.79 11.87 12.35
N SER A 9 1.98 11.97 11.75
CA SER A 9 2.15 12.66 10.47
C SER A 9 1.43 11.93 9.33
N SER A 10 1.47 10.60 9.32
CA SER A 10 0.76 9.79 8.31
C SER A 10 -0.76 9.95 8.35
N ALA A 11 -1.33 10.25 9.52
CA ALA A 11 -2.77 10.50 9.65
C ALA A 11 -3.21 11.77 8.92
N LEU A 12 -2.32 12.75 8.76
CA LEU A 12 -2.64 14.03 8.12
C LEU A 12 -2.62 13.93 6.58
N TRP A 13 -2.20 12.80 6.01
CA TRP A 13 -1.99 12.60 4.58
C TRP A 13 -3.11 13.12 3.66
N PRO A 14 -4.41 12.89 3.94
CA PRO A 14 -5.49 13.28 3.02
C PRO A 14 -5.62 14.78 2.76
N HIS A 15 -5.16 15.61 3.69
CA HIS A 15 -5.27 17.08 3.59
C HIS A 15 -3.90 17.75 3.58
N ALA A 16 -2.90 17.22 4.29
CA ALA A 16 -1.54 17.78 4.30
C ALA A 16 -0.88 17.74 2.91
N THR A 17 -1.16 16.71 2.10
CA THR A 17 -0.64 16.62 0.72
C THR A 17 -1.26 17.65 -0.22
N LEU A 18 -2.40 18.23 0.15
CA LEU A 18 -3.12 19.27 -0.59
C LEU A 18 -2.81 20.68 -0.03
N GLY A 19 -1.75 20.83 0.77
CA GLY A 19 -1.31 22.13 1.28
C GLY A 19 -2.05 22.61 2.54
N TRP A 20 -2.87 21.77 3.18
CA TRP A 20 -3.39 22.08 4.52
C TRP A 20 -2.23 22.36 5.51
N PRO A 21 -2.33 23.35 6.40
CA PRO A 21 -3.55 24.07 6.82
C PRO A 21 -3.95 25.28 5.98
N ASP A 22 -3.20 25.61 4.93
CA ASP A 22 -3.51 26.76 4.10
C ASP A 22 -4.71 26.48 3.19
N LYS A 23 -5.63 27.45 3.11
CA LYS A 23 -6.76 27.38 2.18
C LYS A 23 -6.27 27.61 0.76
N ASN A 24 -6.61 26.68 -0.13
CA ASN A 24 -6.22 26.75 -1.52
C ASN A 24 -7.20 25.97 -2.42
N PRO A 25 -7.24 26.25 -3.73
CA PRO A 25 -8.20 25.62 -4.65
C PRO A 25 -8.07 24.10 -4.76
N ASP A 26 -6.87 23.54 -4.58
CA ASP A 26 -6.67 22.09 -4.69
C ASP A 26 -7.27 21.35 -3.50
N LEU A 27 -7.09 21.89 -2.28
CA LEU A 27 -7.73 21.35 -1.08
C LEU A 27 -9.26 21.38 -1.22
N ASP A 28 -9.83 22.49 -1.66
CA ASP A 28 -11.29 22.63 -1.83
C ASP A 28 -11.86 21.72 -2.93
N TYR A 29 -11.07 21.41 -3.97
CA TYR A 29 -11.52 20.60 -5.10
C TYR A 29 -11.32 19.10 -4.90
N PHE A 30 -10.17 18.68 -4.36
CA PHE A 30 -9.79 17.26 -4.27
C PHE A 30 -10.13 16.61 -2.94
N TYR A 31 -10.46 17.38 -1.90
CA TYR A 31 -10.95 16.86 -0.63
C TYR A 31 -12.50 16.88 -0.60
N PRO A 32 -13.18 15.79 -0.20
CA PRO A 32 -12.62 14.51 0.24
C PRO A 32 -12.22 13.59 -0.92
N GLY A 33 -11.21 12.74 -0.69
CA GLY A 33 -10.72 11.79 -1.67
C GLY A 33 -11.80 10.78 -2.13
N SER A 34 -11.69 10.27 -3.35
CA SER A 34 -12.69 9.32 -3.87
C SER A 34 -12.49 7.91 -3.33
N VAL A 35 -11.27 7.36 -3.42
CA VAL A 35 -10.94 5.99 -3.02
C VAL A 35 -9.57 5.94 -2.35
N LEU A 36 -9.49 5.42 -1.13
CA LEU A 36 -8.23 5.01 -0.52
C LEU A 36 -7.99 3.52 -0.83
N VAL A 37 -6.86 3.19 -1.46
CA VAL A 37 -6.46 1.80 -1.72
C VAL A 37 -5.37 1.41 -0.71
N THR A 38 -5.58 0.35 0.06
CA THR A 38 -4.61 -0.06 1.10
C THR A 38 -4.80 -1.52 1.54
N SER A 39 -3.96 -1.98 2.47
CA SER A 39 -4.02 -3.31 3.09
C SER A 39 -4.77 -3.28 4.42
N ARG A 40 -5.38 -4.42 4.77
CA ARG A 40 -6.00 -4.65 6.08
C ARG A 40 -5.03 -4.49 7.26
N ASP A 41 -3.74 -4.70 7.03
CA ASP A 41 -2.70 -4.70 8.06
C ASP A 41 -2.54 -3.33 8.76
N ILE A 42 -2.95 -2.24 8.11
CA ILE A 42 -2.78 -0.86 8.63
C ILE A 42 -4.10 -0.11 8.77
N ILE A 43 -5.24 -0.80 8.84
CA ILE A 43 -6.55 -0.15 9.03
C ILE A 43 -6.59 0.64 10.34
N THR A 44 -6.15 0.06 11.46
CA THR A 44 -6.17 0.72 12.77
C THR A 44 -5.08 1.77 12.93
N LEU A 45 -3.90 1.52 12.35
CA LEU A 45 -2.74 2.41 12.47
C LEU A 45 -2.83 3.62 11.53
N TRP A 46 -3.47 3.48 10.36
CA TRP A 46 -3.49 4.53 9.35
C TRP A 46 -4.90 4.97 8.98
N VAL A 47 -5.75 4.07 8.46
CA VAL A 47 -7.08 4.42 7.94
C VAL A 47 -7.93 5.09 9.01
N ALA A 48 -8.04 4.47 10.18
CA ALA A 48 -8.80 5.01 11.30
C ALA A 48 -8.27 6.37 11.76
N ARG A 49 -6.94 6.57 11.75
CA ARG A 49 -6.33 7.85 12.15
C ARG A 49 -6.57 8.96 11.15
N MET A 50 -6.54 8.64 9.84
CA MET A 50 -6.94 9.60 8.80
C MET A 50 -8.41 10.01 8.96
N VAL A 51 -9.29 9.07 9.32
CA VAL A 51 -10.71 9.41 9.60
C VAL A 51 -10.82 10.31 10.82
N LEU A 52 -10.16 9.98 11.93
CA LEU A 52 -10.19 10.79 13.15
C LEU A 52 -9.67 12.21 12.91
N THR A 53 -8.53 12.34 12.25
CA THR A 53 -7.91 13.65 11.96
C THR A 53 -8.65 14.42 10.89
N GLY A 54 -9.22 13.77 9.87
CA GLY A 54 -10.09 14.41 8.90
C GLY A 54 -11.32 15.02 9.56
N LEU A 55 -12.04 14.22 10.37
CA LEU A 55 -13.21 14.69 11.10
C LEU A 55 -12.88 15.82 12.09
N TYR A 56 -11.68 15.83 12.66
CA TYR A 56 -11.24 16.86 13.61
C TYR A 56 -10.75 18.15 12.93
N ASN A 57 -9.89 18.04 11.90
CA ASN A 57 -9.25 19.19 11.25
C ASN A 57 -10.11 19.82 10.15
N MET A 58 -10.85 18.99 9.42
CA MET A 58 -11.60 19.37 8.21
C MET A 58 -13.12 19.32 8.40
N GLU A 59 -13.59 18.80 9.54
CA GLU A 59 -15.01 18.59 9.84
C GLU A 59 -15.74 17.71 8.80
N ASP A 60 -15.00 16.90 8.05
CA ASP A 60 -15.51 16.00 7.01
C ASP A 60 -14.66 14.72 6.91
N ILE A 61 -15.14 13.71 6.19
CA ILE A 61 -14.45 12.44 5.98
C ILE A 61 -13.26 12.61 5.02
N PRO A 62 -12.13 11.91 5.22
CA PRO A 62 -10.97 12.05 4.32
C PRO A 62 -11.15 11.39 2.95
N PHE A 63 -12.02 10.38 2.85
CA PHE A 63 -12.28 9.64 1.61
C PHE A 63 -13.66 8.98 1.63
N LYS A 64 -14.29 8.85 0.45
CA LYS A 64 -15.64 8.27 0.28
C LYS A 64 -15.64 6.74 0.29
N HIS A 65 -14.60 6.12 -0.25
CA HIS A 65 -14.45 4.67 -0.32
C HIS A 65 -13.08 4.20 0.17
N VAL A 66 -13.04 3.00 0.74
CA VAL A 66 -11.80 2.30 1.09
C VAL A 66 -11.78 0.96 0.37
N CYS A 67 -10.83 0.78 -0.54
CA CYS A 67 -10.56 -0.48 -1.23
C CYS A 67 -9.44 -1.22 -0.50
N ILE A 68 -9.78 -2.35 0.10
CA ILE A 68 -8.81 -3.22 0.76
C ILE A 68 -8.38 -4.31 -0.22
N HIS A 69 -7.12 -4.26 -0.65
CA HIS A 69 -6.57 -5.26 -1.56
C HIS A 69 -6.03 -6.48 -0.78
N PRO A 70 -5.95 -7.66 -1.44
CA PRO A 70 -5.25 -8.84 -0.92
C PRO A 70 -3.81 -8.55 -0.52
N LYS A 71 -3.33 -9.27 0.50
CA LYS A 71 -1.90 -9.33 0.77
C LYS A 71 -1.25 -10.36 -0.14
N ILE A 72 -0.10 -10.01 -0.69
CA ILE A 72 0.73 -10.94 -1.45
C ILE A 72 1.63 -11.71 -0.46
N LEU A 73 1.57 -13.03 -0.54
CA LEU A 73 2.33 -13.98 0.26
C LEU A 73 3.37 -14.67 -0.62
N ASP A 74 4.44 -15.17 -0.01
CA ASP A 74 5.41 -16.01 -0.71
C ASP A 74 4.81 -17.37 -1.15
N GLY A 75 5.60 -18.18 -1.87
CA GLY A 75 5.19 -19.51 -2.33
C GLY A 75 4.76 -20.46 -1.20
N PHE A 76 5.27 -20.27 0.01
CA PHE A 76 4.94 -21.05 1.22
C PHE A 76 3.73 -20.48 1.97
N GLY A 77 3.16 -19.35 1.52
CA GLY A 77 2.02 -18.69 2.16
C GLY A 77 2.40 -17.83 3.36
N GLN A 78 3.68 -17.44 3.52
CA GLN A 78 4.08 -16.49 4.54
C GLN A 78 3.97 -15.05 4.03
N THR A 79 3.70 -14.11 4.94
CA THR A 79 3.85 -12.69 4.66
C THR A 79 5.27 -12.40 4.18
N MET A 80 5.38 -11.71 3.04
CA MET A 80 6.65 -11.16 2.56
C MET A 80 7.10 -10.02 3.47
N SER A 81 8.34 -10.06 3.95
CA SER A 81 8.95 -8.96 4.69
C SER A 81 10.46 -8.92 4.50
N LYS A 82 11.03 -7.71 4.57
CA LYS A 82 12.50 -7.54 4.51
C LYS A 82 13.21 -8.34 5.60
N SER A 83 12.64 -8.40 6.80
CA SER A 83 13.21 -9.13 7.94
C SER A 83 13.28 -10.64 7.74
N LYS A 84 12.38 -11.21 6.93
CA LYS A 84 12.35 -12.63 6.60
C LYS A 84 13.20 -12.97 5.38
N GLY A 85 13.63 -11.97 4.62
CA GLY A 85 14.38 -12.17 3.37
C GLY A 85 13.57 -12.83 2.25
N ASN A 86 12.25 -13.00 2.42
CA ASN A 86 11.34 -13.61 1.44
C ASN A 86 10.61 -12.55 0.60
N GLY A 87 11.11 -11.32 0.59
CA GLY A 87 10.59 -10.25 -0.25
C GLY A 87 11.08 -10.41 -1.68
N VAL A 88 10.22 -10.08 -2.62
CA VAL A 88 10.53 -10.12 -4.06
C VAL A 88 10.70 -8.69 -4.54
N ASP A 89 11.82 -8.37 -5.17
CA ASP A 89 11.98 -7.06 -5.80
C ASP A 89 11.09 -7.01 -7.06
N PRO A 90 10.14 -6.06 -7.15
CA PRO A 90 9.34 -5.93 -8.37
C PRO A 90 10.19 -5.62 -9.61
N MET A 91 11.38 -5.02 -9.46
CA MET A 91 12.27 -4.75 -10.59
C MET A 91 12.80 -6.03 -11.22
N ASP A 92 13.14 -7.05 -10.42
CA ASP A 92 13.58 -8.36 -10.92
C ASP A 92 12.48 -9.02 -11.77
N LEU A 93 11.23 -8.88 -11.35
CA LEU A 93 10.08 -9.39 -12.10
C LEU A 93 9.85 -8.59 -13.39
N ILE A 94 10.04 -7.28 -13.37
CA ILE A 94 9.88 -6.40 -14.53
C ILE A 94 10.96 -6.72 -15.57
N ASP A 95 12.20 -6.90 -15.16
CA ASP A 95 13.30 -7.21 -16.07
C ASP A 95 13.13 -8.59 -16.72
N LYS A 96 12.57 -9.56 -15.98
CA LYS A 96 12.34 -10.92 -16.48
C LYS A 96 11.08 -11.09 -17.33
N TYR A 97 9.96 -10.49 -16.90
CA TYR A 97 8.64 -10.74 -17.50
C TYR A 97 8.05 -9.53 -18.23
N GLY A 98 8.60 -8.34 -18.03
CA GLY A 98 8.09 -7.09 -18.56
C GLY A 98 7.04 -6.42 -17.65
N VAL A 99 7.00 -5.09 -17.70
CA VAL A 99 6.13 -4.26 -16.84
C VAL A 99 4.64 -4.61 -16.96
N ASP A 100 4.16 -4.87 -18.18
CA ASP A 100 2.76 -5.16 -18.42
C ASP A 100 2.38 -6.53 -17.86
N ALA A 101 3.24 -7.54 -18.00
CA ALA A 101 3.00 -8.86 -17.45
C ALA A 101 2.92 -8.81 -15.92
N VAL A 102 3.83 -8.09 -15.26
CA VAL A 102 3.83 -7.91 -13.80
C VAL A 102 2.56 -7.19 -13.34
N ARG A 103 2.22 -6.05 -13.97
CA ARG A 103 1.02 -5.28 -13.60
C ARG A 103 -0.27 -6.06 -13.84
N PHE A 104 -0.39 -6.73 -14.98
CA PHE A 104 -1.57 -7.54 -15.31
C PHE A 104 -1.73 -8.69 -14.30
N THR A 105 -0.64 -9.37 -13.96
CA THR A 105 -0.66 -10.46 -12.98
C THR A 105 -1.07 -9.96 -11.59
N ILE A 106 -0.44 -8.91 -11.08
CA ILE A 106 -0.78 -8.34 -9.76
C ILE A 106 -2.23 -7.82 -9.75
N ALA A 107 -2.67 -7.15 -10.80
CA ALA A 107 -4.05 -6.67 -10.92
C ALA A 107 -5.07 -7.82 -10.98
N SER A 108 -4.72 -8.95 -11.62
CA SER A 108 -5.56 -10.16 -11.66
C SER A 108 -5.78 -10.78 -10.28
N PHE A 109 -4.86 -10.54 -9.33
CA PHE A 109 -4.98 -10.97 -7.95
C PHE A 109 -5.92 -10.08 -7.14
N ALA A 110 -6.15 -8.84 -7.57
CA ALA A 110 -6.94 -7.83 -6.86
C ALA A 110 -8.46 -8.10 -6.91
N GLY A 111 -8.88 -9.37 -7.05
CA GLY A 111 -10.26 -9.80 -7.02
C GLY A 111 -10.88 -9.73 -5.62
N GLU A 112 -10.84 -10.84 -4.88
CA GLU A 112 -11.54 -10.97 -3.59
C GLU A 112 -10.72 -10.51 -2.37
N THR A 113 -11.22 -10.76 -1.16
CA THR A 113 -10.56 -10.44 0.12
C THR A 113 -9.54 -11.48 0.58
N GLN A 114 -9.33 -12.55 -0.19
CA GLN A 114 -8.37 -13.61 0.11
C GLN A 114 -6.96 -13.18 -0.28
N ASP A 115 -6.00 -13.45 0.61
CA ASP A 115 -4.59 -13.25 0.32
C ASP A 115 -4.14 -14.20 -0.81
N VAL A 116 -3.20 -13.74 -1.62
CA VAL A 116 -2.74 -14.47 -2.80
C VAL A 116 -1.28 -14.83 -2.64
N ARG A 117 -0.93 -16.08 -3.00
CA ARG A 117 0.46 -16.52 -3.05
C ARG A 117 1.05 -16.15 -4.41
N LEU A 118 2.24 -15.57 -4.38
CA LEU A 118 3.08 -15.38 -5.55
C LEU A 118 4.23 -16.40 -5.45
N PRO A 119 4.08 -17.60 -6.04
CA PRO A 119 5.13 -18.60 -6.03
C PRO A 119 6.23 -18.19 -7.01
N VAL A 120 7.17 -17.39 -6.51
CA VAL A 120 8.43 -17.11 -7.21
C VAL A 120 9.54 -17.89 -6.51
N GLY A 121 10.30 -18.63 -7.31
CA GLY A 121 11.53 -19.27 -6.83
C GLY A 121 12.71 -18.33 -6.96
N TYR A 122 13.74 -18.55 -6.13
CA TYR A 122 15.01 -17.87 -6.28
C TYR A 122 15.78 -18.48 -7.46
N GLU A 123 16.14 -17.65 -8.44
CA GLU A 123 17.00 -18.08 -9.54
C GLU A 123 18.44 -17.75 -9.18
N ASP A 124 19.29 -18.77 -9.12
CA ASP A 124 20.71 -18.59 -8.88
C ASP A 124 21.35 -17.82 -10.07
N PRO A 125 22.00 -16.67 -9.84
CA PRO A 125 22.54 -15.84 -10.92
C PRO A 125 23.68 -16.47 -11.72
N GLU A 126 24.38 -17.47 -11.16
CA GLU A 126 25.53 -18.13 -11.79
C GLU A 126 25.10 -19.36 -12.59
N THR A 127 24.12 -20.12 -12.08
CA THR A 127 23.70 -21.40 -12.65
C THR A 127 22.37 -21.34 -13.39
N GLY A 128 21.53 -20.34 -13.11
CA GLY A 128 20.16 -20.24 -13.61
C GLY A 128 19.20 -21.27 -13.01
N GLU A 129 19.62 -22.01 -11.98
CA GLU A 129 18.75 -22.97 -11.30
C GLU A 129 17.72 -22.25 -10.44
N VAL A 130 16.45 -22.66 -10.56
CA VAL A 130 15.36 -22.13 -9.74
C VAL A 130 15.20 -22.98 -8.50
N VAL A 131 15.54 -22.41 -7.35
CA VAL A 131 15.31 -22.99 -6.03
C VAL A 131 13.90 -22.58 -5.56
N PRO A 132 13.03 -23.53 -5.20
CA PRO A 132 11.68 -23.25 -4.70
C PRO A 132 11.65 -22.39 -3.43
#